data_AF-A0A7C0UBN8-F1
#
_entry.id   AF-A0A7C0UBN8-F1
#
_cell.length_a   1.000
_cell.length_b   1.000
_cell.length_c   1.000
_cell.angle_alpha   90.00
_cell.angle_beta   90.00
_cell.angle_gamma   90.00
#
_symmetry.space_group_name_H-M   'P 1'
#
loop_
_entity.id
_entity.type
_entity.pdbx_description
1 polymer ?
#
loop_
_entity_poly.entity_id
_entity_poly.type
_entity_poly.pdbx_seq_one_letter_code
_entity_poly.pdbx_strand_id
1 'polypeptide(L)'
;MNGILRKLGPKTLEFVLARQKDDGGFGATLHLPSTIEDTYFGLSLLAMLTRASNDTKGIKERISRSIQYLEGLRPQANWNPKTFYYYLLGRGIVGLETTPETLNFLHCTQRDHKRILEDLYYLCKARDKLGLEPLGIEKLGASKIDFAQWRTVKELWLKLSVADLTST
;
A
#
# COMPACT_ATOMS: atom_id res chain seq x y z
N MET A 1 14.61 -14.31 -15.37
CA MET A 1 13.98 -12.98 -15.23
C MET A 1 13.18 -12.68 -16.50
N ASN A 2 11.87 -12.39 -16.37
CA ASN A 2 10.87 -12.52 -17.45
C ASN A 2 11.13 -11.59 -18.66
N GLY A 3 11.44 -12.17 -19.83
CA GLY A 3 11.59 -11.43 -21.10
C GLY A 3 10.37 -10.59 -21.51
N ILE A 4 9.20 -10.87 -20.91
CA ILE A 4 7.97 -10.09 -21.07
C ILE A 4 8.13 -8.65 -20.55
N LEU A 5 8.75 -8.45 -19.38
CA LEU A 5 8.93 -7.10 -18.81
C LEU A 5 9.88 -6.23 -19.65
N ARG A 6 10.90 -6.85 -20.27
CA ARG A 6 11.77 -6.15 -21.23
C ARG A 6 11.03 -5.72 -22.49
N LYS A 7 10.12 -6.56 -23.01
CA LYS A 7 9.33 -6.24 -24.22
C LYS A 7 8.24 -5.20 -23.96
N LEU A 8 7.55 -5.26 -22.82
CA LEU A 8 6.45 -4.35 -22.49
C LEU A 8 6.92 -3.06 -21.80
N GLY A 9 8.15 -3.03 -21.29
CA GLY A 9 8.72 -1.94 -20.50
C GLY A 9 8.45 -0.54 -21.06
N PRO A 10 8.73 -0.25 -22.36
CA PRO A 10 8.50 1.07 -22.93
C PRO A 10 7.03 1.51 -22.90
N LYS A 11 6.10 0.62 -23.29
CA LYS A 11 4.65 0.93 -23.30
C LYS A 11 4.10 1.08 -21.87
N THR A 12 4.55 0.23 -20.95
CA THR A 12 4.20 0.35 -19.53
C THR A 12 4.73 1.65 -18.95
N LEU A 13 5.95 2.06 -19.31
CA LEU A 13 6.54 3.32 -18.89
C LEU A 13 5.73 4.51 -19.41
N GLU A 14 5.42 4.56 -20.70
CA GLU A 14 4.56 5.59 -21.28
C GLU A 14 3.21 5.68 -20.57
N PHE A 15 2.55 4.53 -20.38
CA PHE A 15 1.26 4.43 -19.70
C PHE A 15 1.30 4.99 -18.27
N VAL A 16 2.32 4.63 -17.47
CA VAL A 16 2.39 5.05 -16.07
C VAL A 16 2.78 6.54 -15.97
N LEU A 17 3.67 7.02 -16.84
CA LEU A 17 4.07 8.43 -16.84
C LEU A 17 2.94 9.37 -17.23
N ALA A 18 2.04 8.95 -18.12
CA ALA A 18 0.84 9.72 -18.47
C ALA A 18 -0.15 9.92 -17.31
N ARG A 19 0.02 9.16 -16.20
CA ARG A 19 -0.85 9.24 -15.02
C ARG A 19 -0.26 10.05 -13.87
N GLN A 20 1.03 10.34 -13.91
CA GLN A 20 1.67 11.20 -12.92
C GLN A 20 1.22 12.66 -13.13
N LYS A 21 0.82 13.33 -12.06
CA LYS A 21 0.34 14.72 -12.07
C LYS A 21 1.46 15.68 -11.64
N ASP A 22 1.18 16.97 -11.78
CA ASP A 22 2.11 18.04 -11.41
C ASP A 22 2.39 18.07 -9.90
N ASP A 23 1.44 17.62 -9.08
CA ASP A 23 1.62 17.48 -7.64
C ASP A 23 2.54 16.30 -7.25
N GLY A 24 2.94 15.48 -8.21
CA GLY A 24 3.80 14.30 -8.01
C GLY A 24 3.04 13.00 -7.72
N GLY A 25 1.74 13.06 -7.45
CA GLY A 25 0.88 11.90 -7.30
C GLY A 25 0.44 11.30 -8.65
N PHE A 26 -0.32 10.21 -8.60
CA PHE A 26 -0.88 9.56 -9.78
C PHE A 26 -2.40 9.47 -9.67
N GLY A 27 -3.09 9.54 -10.81
CA GLY A 27 -4.53 9.30 -10.91
C GLY A 27 -4.86 8.14 -11.85
N ALA A 28 -5.99 7.47 -11.62
CA ALA A 28 -6.44 6.34 -12.44
C ALA A 28 -6.54 6.64 -13.94
N THR A 29 -6.94 7.87 -14.29
CA THR A 29 -7.01 8.39 -15.67
C THR A 29 -6.28 9.72 -15.80
N LEU A 30 -6.12 10.20 -17.04
CA LEU A 30 -5.42 11.46 -17.31
C LEU A 30 -6.10 12.68 -16.64
N HIS A 31 -7.42 12.65 -16.45
CA HIS A 31 -8.19 13.80 -15.96
C HIS A 31 -8.61 13.70 -14.49
N LEU A 32 -8.47 12.54 -13.87
CA LEU A 32 -8.78 12.38 -12.45
C LEU A 32 -7.64 12.89 -11.56
N PRO A 33 -7.94 13.43 -10.37
CA PRO A 33 -6.94 13.90 -9.42
C PRO A 33 -6.10 12.74 -8.88
N SER A 34 -4.96 13.09 -8.26
CA SER A 34 -4.08 12.12 -7.62
C SER A 34 -4.75 11.43 -6.43
N THR A 35 -4.61 10.11 -6.34
CA THR A 35 -5.00 9.33 -5.16
C THR A 35 -3.82 8.58 -4.59
N ILE A 36 -3.86 8.24 -3.29
CA ILE A 36 -2.79 7.48 -2.63
C ILE A 36 -2.67 6.08 -3.24
N GLU A 37 -3.80 5.42 -3.51
CA GLU A 37 -3.83 4.08 -4.12
C GLU A 37 -3.19 4.10 -5.51
N ASP A 38 -3.61 5.02 -6.38
CA ASP A 38 -3.03 5.18 -7.72
C ASP A 38 -1.53 5.54 -7.65
N THR A 39 -1.15 6.41 -6.70
CA THR A 39 0.24 6.81 -6.48
C THR A 39 1.12 5.64 -6.09
N TYR A 40 0.66 4.79 -5.16
CA TYR A 40 1.38 3.57 -4.80
C TYR A 40 1.55 2.65 -6.00
N PHE A 41 0.50 2.38 -6.78
CA PHE A 41 0.60 1.49 -7.93
C PHE A 41 1.49 2.06 -9.04
N GLY A 42 1.41 3.36 -9.30
CA GLY A 42 2.30 4.06 -10.23
C GLY A 42 3.78 3.94 -9.82
N LEU A 43 4.08 4.22 -8.56
CA LEU A 43 5.42 4.08 -7.99
C LEU A 43 5.91 2.62 -8.01
N SER A 44 5.05 1.66 -7.69
CA SER A 44 5.38 0.22 -7.71
C SER A 44 5.77 -0.24 -9.12
N LEU A 45 5.03 0.20 -10.15
CA LEU A 45 5.36 -0.05 -11.55
C LEU A 45 6.71 0.56 -11.93
N LEU A 46 6.96 1.82 -11.58
CA LEU A 46 8.25 2.47 -11.85
C LEU A 46 9.42 1.76 -11.13
N ALA A 47 9.22 1.32 -9.89
CA ALA A 47 10.22 0.56 -9.15
C ALA A 47 10.48 -0.84 -9.77
N MET A 48 9.46 -1.49 -10.32
CA MET A 48 9.63 -2.73 -11.08
C MET A 48 10.39 -2.50 -12.39
N LEU A 49 10.07 -1.44 -13.14
CA LEU A 49 10.75 -1.08 -14.37
C LEU A 49 12.21 -0.70 -14.13
N THR A 50 12.50 -0.02 -13.02
CA THR A 50 13.87 0.29 -12.57
C THR A 50 14.72 -0.97 -12.42
N ARG A 51 14.15 -2.04 -11.83
CA ARG A 51 14.84 -3.33 -11.66
C ARG A 51 15.01 -4.11 -12.97
N ALA A 52 14.20 -3.81 -13.99
CA ALA A 52 14.19 -4.50 -15.27
C ALA A 52 14.98 -3.78 -16.38
N SER A 53 15.29 -2.49 -16.19
CA SER A 53 15.96 -1.63 -17.17
C SER A 53 17.44 -1.43 -16.83
N ASN A 54 18.27 -1.27 -17.87
CA ASN A 54 19.68 -0.88 -17.71
C ASN A 54 19.83 0.65 -17.57
N ASP A 55 18.96 1.43 -18.22
CA ASP A 55 18.87 2.87 -18.03
C ASP A 55 17.72 3.19 -17.09
N THR A 56 18.05 3.76 -15.92
CA THR A 56 17.11 4.00 -14.83
C THR A 56 17.03 5.46 -14.43
N LYS A 57 17.84 6.35 -15.03
CA LYS A 57 17.98 7.73 -14.55
C LYS A 57 16.64 8.47 -14.61
N GLY A 58 15.99 8.47 -15.77
CA GLY A 58 14.68 9.11 -15.94
C GLY A 58 13.57 8.47 -15.09
N ILE A 59 13.62 7.16 -14.84
CA ILE A 59 12.64 6.47 -14.00
C ILE A 59 12.80 6.90 -12.53
N LYS A 60 14.04 6.98 -12.04
CA LYS A 60 14.35 7.44 -10.68
C LYS A 60 13.94 8.90 -10.47
N GLU A 61 14.22 9.78 -11.44
CA GLU A 61 13.76 11.17 -11.41
C GLU A 61 12.23 11.27 -11.29
N ARG A 62 11.49 10.39 -11.98
CA ARG A 62 10.02 10.34 -11.89
C ARG A 62 9.53 9.84 -10.54
N ILE A 63 10.19 8.84 -9.95
CA ILE A 63 9.92 8.39 -8.57
C ILE A 63 10.14 9.53 -7.57
N SER A 64 11.23 10.28 -7.69
CA SER A 64 11.56 11.38 -6.78
C SER A 64 10.52 12.51 -6.77
N ARG A 65 9.79 12.73 -7.87
CA ARG A 65 8.71 13.74 -7.92
C ARG A 65 7.57 13.43 -6.94
N SER A 66 7.36 12.17 -6.56
CA SER A 66 6.32 11.79 -5.62
C SER A 66 6.69 12.03 -4.16
N ILE A 67 7.92 12.46 -3.85
CA ILE A 67 8.35 12.78 -2.48
C ILE A 67 7.46 13.88 -1.91
N GLN A 68 7.32 15.01 -2.60
CA GLN A 68 6.53 16.14 -2.11
C GLN A 68 5.06 15.78 -1.90
N TYR A 69 4.47 15.01 -2.82
CA TYR A 69 3.09 14.50 -2.68
C TYR A 69 2.93 13.70 -1.37
N LEU A 70 3.75 12.67 -1.18
CA LEU A 70 3.63 11.75 -0.05
C LEU A 70 4.06 12.37 1.28
N GLU A 71 4.99 13.31 1.25
CA GLU A 71 5.44 14.07 2.42
C GLU A 71 4.42 15.13 2.84
N GLY A 72 3.72 15.75 1.89
CA GLY A 72 2.66 16.72 2.17
C GLY A 72 1.39 16.11 2.76
N LEU A 73 1.18 14.80 2.57
CA LEU A 73 0.05 14.09 3.15
C LEU A 73 0.24 13.87 4.66
N ARG A 74 -0.89 13.85 5.37
CA ARG A 74 -0.97 13.45 6.78
C ARG A 74 -2.07 12.41 6.91
N PRO A 75 -1.84 11.28 7.62
CA PRO A 75 -2.91 10.32 7.88
C PRO A 75 -4.11 10.99 8.54
N GLN A 76 -5.30 10.81 7.97
CA GLN A 76 -6.54 11.43 8.43
C GLN A 76 -7.51 10.35 8.95
N ALA A 77 -8.34 10.70 9.93
CA ALA A 77 -9.28 9.75 10.56
C ALA A 77 -10.29 9.09 9.60
N ASN A 78 -10.55 9.71 8.44
CA ASN A 78 -11.42 9.17 7.40
C ASN A 78 -10.71 8.19 6.45
N TRP A 79 -9.40 8.01 6.54
CA TRP A 79 -8.69 7.01 5.75
C TRP A 79 -9.06 5.62 6.24
N ASN A 80 -9.39 4.73 5.30
CA ASN A 80 -9.50 3.32 5.63
C ASN A 80 -8.09 2.69 5.75
N PRO A 81 -7.96 1.54 6.44
CA PRO A 81 -6.68 0.84 6.58
C PRO A 81 -5.97 0.50 5.27
N LYS A 82 -6.72 0.21 4.20
CA LYS A 82 -6.15 -0.07 2.88
C LYS A 82 -5.42 1.15 2.31
N THR A 83 -6.05 2.32 2.32
CA THR A 83 -5.44 3.58 1.90
C THR A 83 -4.21 3.90 2.72
N PHE A 84 -4.28 3.75 4.04
CA PHE A 84 -3.13 3.95 4.92
C PHE A 84 -1.98 2.97 4.62
N TYR A 85 -2.29 1.70 4.34
CA TYR A 85 -1.27 0.73 3.96
C TYR A 85 -0.57 1.10 2.65
N TYR A 86 -1.32 1.54 1.63
CA TYR A 86 -0.71 2.01 0.37
C TYR A 86 0.09 3.29 0.54
N TYR A 87 -0.34 4.19 1.41
CA TYR A 87 0.45 5.35 1.82
C TYR A 87 1.82 4.93 2.38
N LEU A 88 1.86 3.95 3.30
CA LEU A 88 3.10 3.41 3.85
C LEU A 88 4.01 2.79 2.79
N LEU A 89 3.44 1.98 1.88
CA LEU A 89 4.21 1.36 0.81
C LEU A 89 4.79 2.39 -0.17
N GLY A 90 3.98 3.40 -0.55
CA GLY A 90 4.43 4.50 -1.40
C GLY A 90 5.60 5.24 -0.77
N ARG A 91 5.49 5.61 0.52
CA ARG A 91 6.58 6.25 1.29
C ARG A 91 7.84 5.39 1.30
N GLY A 92 7.70 4.08 1.52
CA GLY A 92 8.82 3.15 1.48
C GLY A 92 9.53 3.10 0.12
N ILE A 93 8.80 3.25 -1.00
CA ILE A 93 9.41 3.27 -2.34
C ILE A 93 10.25 4.53 -2.55
N VAL A 94 9.78 5.68 -2.07
CA VAL A 94 10.50 6.96 -2.21
C VAL A 94 11.53 7.21 -1.10
N GLY A 95 11.69 6.27 -0.16
CA GLY A 95 12.65 6.37 0.94
C GLY A 95 12.25 7.36 2.04
N LEU A 96 10.95 7.60 2.22
CA LEU A 96 10.44 8.43 3.32
C LEU A 96 10.30 7.61 4.59
N GLU A 97 10.85 8.15 5.68
CA GLU A 97 10.81 7.54 7.00
C GLU A 97 9.40 7.52 7.62
N THR A 98 9.21 6.63 8.59
CA THR A 98 8.01 6.55 9.41
C THR A 98 7.94 7.76 10.34
N THR A 99 6.75 8.37 10.44
CA THR A 99 6.54 9.55 11.29
C THR A 99 5.70 9.22 12.53
N PRO A 100 5.75 10.03 13.60
CA PRO A 100 4.87 9.87 14.75
C PRO A 100 3.38 9.86 14.41
N GLU A 101 2.95 10.64 13.42
CA GLU A 101 1.55 10.68 12.96
C GLU A 101 1.13 9.34 12.34
N THR A 102 2.07 8.69 11.66
CA THR A 102 1.87 7.36 11.06
C THR A 102 1.61 6.32 12.14
N LEU A 103 2.43 6.32 13.21
CA LEU A 103 2.25 5.43 14.36
C LEU A 103 0.95 5.75 15.11
N ASN A 104 0.66 7.03 15.33
CA ASN A 104 -0.55 7.48 16.02
C ASN A 104 -1.83 7.05 15.26
N PHE A 105 -1.86 7.22 13.94
CA PHE A 105 -2.99 6.79 13.13
C PHE A 105 -3.24 5.29 13.27
N LEU A 106 -2.18 4.47 13.22
CA LEU A 106 -2.29 3.03 13.39
C LEU A 106 -2.85 2.66 14.77
N HIS A 107 -2.33 3.28 15.84
CA HIS A 107 -2.81 3.06 17.21
C HIS A 107 -4.29 3.41 17.39
N CYS A 108 -4.74 4.55 16.84
CA CYS A 108 -6.14 4.96 16.91
C CYS A 108 -7.04 4.02 16.10
N THR A 109 -6.62 3.68 14.88
CA THR A 109 -7.44 2.88 13.96
C THR A 109 -7.62 1.44 14.44
N GLN A 110 -6.63 0.87 15.13
CA GLN A 110 -6.69 -0.49 15.69
C GLN A 110 -7.68 -0.65 16.85
N ARG A 111 -8.05 0.43 17.54
CA ARG A 111 -8.98 0.39 18.69
C ARG A 111 -10.46 0.34 18.25
N ASP A 112 -10.73 0.50 16.97
CA ASP A 112 -12.09 0.47 16.44
C ASP A 112 -12.60 -0.97 16.29
N HIS A 113 -13.53 -1.38 17.15
CA HIS A 113 -14.08 -2.73 17.18
C HIS A 113 -15.03 -3.04 16.01
N LYS A 114 -15.53 -2.02 15.28
CA LYS A 114 -16.52 -2.19 14.20
C LYS A 114 -15.92 -2.59 12.84
N ARG A 115 -14.62 -2.87 12.78
CA ARG A 115 -13.89 -3.13 11.54
C ARG A 115 -14.30 -4.43 10.86
N ILE A 116 -14.37 -4.40 9.53
CA ILE A 116 -14.56 -5.59 8.70
C ILE A 116 -13.24 -6.38 8.59
N LEU A 117 -13.31 -7.61 8.12
CA LEU A 117 -12.14 -8.48 7.98
C LEU A 117 -11.05 -7.88 7.06
N GLU A 118 -11.43 -7.20 5.98
CA GLU A 118 -10.48 -6.55 5.06
C GLU A 118 -9.69 -5.44 5.74
N ASP A 119 -10.34 -4.66 6.61
CA ASP A 119 -9.66 -3.62 7.39
C ASP A 119 -8.61 -4.23 8.33
N LEU A 120 -8.94 -5.34 8.98
CA LEU A 120 -8.01 -6.05 9.87
C LEU A 120 -6.79 -6.58 9.11
N TYR A 121 -7.01 -7.15 7.93
CA TYR A 121 -5.93 -7.59 7.05
C TYR A 121 -4.94 -6.46 6.75
N TYR A 122 -5.44 -5.29 6.32
CA TYR A 122 -4.55 -4.16 6.02
C TYR A 122 -3.89 -3.55 7.26
N LEU A 123 -4.53 -3.58 8.43
CA LEU A 123 -3.90 -3.17 9.69
C LEU A 123 -2.75 -4.11 10.07
N CYS A 124 -2.93 -5.42 9.92
CA CYS A 124 -1.86 -6.40 10.14
C CYS A 124 -0.69 -6.18 9.16
N LYS A 125 -0.99 -5.98 7.87
CA LYS A 125 0.04 -5.65 6.86
C LYS A 125 0.78 -4.34 7.16
N ALA A 126 0.07 -3.34 7.68
CA ALA A 126 0.68 -2.07 8.09
C ALA A 126 1.62 -2.24 9.29
N ARG A 127 1.24 -3.04 10.30
CA ARG A 127 2.11 -3.37 11.44
C ARG A 127 3.38 -4.08 11.00
N ASP A 128 3.22 -5.13 10.21
CA ASP A 128 4.32 -5.90 9.61
C ASP A 128 5.28 -5.00 8.84
N LYS A 129 4.74 -4.12 7.98
CA LYS A 129 5.55 -3.16 7.22
C LYS A 129 6.35 -2.18 8.10
N LEU A 130 5.86 -1.87 9.29
CA LEU A 130 6.50 -0.98 10.26
C LEU A 130 7.41 -1.73 11.25
N GLY A 131 7.54 -3.05 11.13
CA GLY A 131 8.34 -3.86 12.05
C GLY A 131 7.78 -3.89 13.47
N LEU A 132 6.46 -3.72 13.62
CA LEU A 132 5.78 -3.79 14.91
C LEU A 132 5.33 -5.22 15.21
N GLU A 133 5.31 -5.58 16.49
CA GLU A 133 4.81 -6.88 16.95
C GLU A 133 3.45 -7.23 16.35
N PRO A 134 3.17 -8.51 16.02
CA PRO A 134 1.89 -8.95 15.53
C PRO A 134 0.72 -8.51 16.43
N LEU A 135 -0.45 -8.30 15.83
CA LEU A 135 -1.65 -8.05 16.63
C LEU A 135 -2.14 -9.41 17.16
N GLY A 136 -2.24 -9.57 18.48
CA GLY A 136 -2.75 -10.83 19.03
C GLY A 136 -4.16 -11.17 18.56
N ILE A 137 -4.40 -12.44 18.23
CA ILE A 137 -5.67 -12.98 17.73
C ILE A 137 -6.82 -12.65 18.69
N GLU A 138 -6.56 -12.68 19.99
CA GLU A 138 -7.52 -12.33 21.04
C GLU A 138 -8.05 -10.90 20.92
N LYS A 139 -7.24 -9.97 20.38
CA LYS A 139 -7.64 -8.57 20.16
C LYS A 139 -8.49 -8.38 18.90
N LEU A 140 -8.42 -9.32 17.96
CA LEU A 140 -9.15 -9.29 16.70
C LEU A 140 -10.58 -9.83 16.84
N GLY A 141 -10.84 -10.60 17.90
CA GLY A 141 -12.12 -11.25 18.19
C GLY A 141 -12.23 -12.60 17.48
N ALA A 142 -12.40 -13.67 18.26
CA ALA A 142 -12.39 -15.05 17.78
C ALA A 142 -13.35 -15.33 16.62
N SER A 143 -14.53 -14.68 16.59
CA SER A 143 -15.51 -14.86 15.52
C SER A 143 -15.05 -14.33 14.16
N LYS A 144 -14.11 -13.37 14.11
CA LYS A 144 -13.60 -12.83 12.84
C LYS A 144 -12.61 -13.78 12.15
N ILE A 145 -12.00 -14.69 12.89
CA ILE A 145 -11.05 -15.69 12.41
C ILE A 145 -11.61 -17.11 12.62
N ASP A 146 -12.92 -17.27 12.46
CA ASP A 146 -13.55 -18.58 12.40
C ASP A 146 -13.42 -19.18 10.99
N PHE A 147 -12.60 -20.21 10.83
CA PHE A 147 -12.39 -20.88 9.55
C PHE A 147 -13.55 -21.78 9.10
N ALA A 148 -14.46 -22.15 10.00
CA ALA A 148 -15.63 -22.96 9.65
C ALA A 148 -16.71 -22.14 8.93
N GLN A 149 -16.70 -20.82 9.07
CA GLN A 149 -17.70 -19.92 8.50
C GLN A 149 -17.09 -18.98 7.45
N TRP A 150 -17.29 -19.25 6.17
CA TRP A 150 -16.89 -18.33 5.11
C TRP A 150 -17.89 -18.41 3.95
N ARG A 151 -18.17 -17.25 3.33
CA ARG A 151 -19.12 -17.13 2.22
C ARG A 151 -18.44 -17.16 0.86
N THR A 152 -17.17 -16.77 0.82
CA THR A 152 -16.39 -16.68 -0.41
C THR A 152 -14.95 -17.12 -0.18
N VAL A 153 -14.29 -17.54 -1.26
CA VAL A 153 -12.85 -17.85 -1.23
C VAL A 153 -12.02 -16.62 -0.81
N LYS A 154 -12.42 -15.41 -1.20
CA LYS A 154 -11.76 -14.16 -0.75
C LYS A 154 -11.83 -14.02 0.77
N GLU A 155 -12.99 -14.30 1.37
CA GLU A 155 -13.18 -14.23 2.82
C GLU A 155 -12.31 -15.26 3.55
N LEU A 156 -12.28 -16.51 3.08
CA LEU A 156 -11.39 -17.54 3.63
C LEU A 156 -9.91 -17.13 3.53
N TRP A 157 -9.49 -16.62 2.37
CA TRP A 157 -8.12 -16.15 2.16
C TRP A 157 -7.75 -15.00 3.10
N LEU A 158 -8.65 -14.04 3.33
CA LEU A 158 -8.42 -12.96 4.29
C LEU A 158 -8.29 -13.49 5.72
N LYS A 159 -9.11 -14.46 6.14
CA LYS A 159 -9.01 -15.08 7.47
C LYS A 159 -7.67 -15.77 7.66
N LEU A 160 -7.24 -16.56 6.67
CA LEU A 160 -5.93 -17.23 6.68
C LEU A 160 -4.80 -16.21 6.74
N SER A 161 -4.87 -15.15 5.94
CA SER A 161 -3.84 -14.10 5.91
C SER A 161 -3.75 -13.35 7.23
N VAL A 162 -4.88 -13.03 7.86
CA VAL A 162 -4.91 -12.40 9.18
C VAL A 162 -4.32 -13.34 10.22
N ALA A 163 -4.72 -14.61 10.24
CA ALA A 163 -4.19 -15.60 11.18
C ALA A 163 -2.66 -15.77 11.05
N ASP A 164 -2.15 -15.85 9.82
CA ASP A 164 -0.72 -15.93 9.52
C ASP A 164 0.04 -14.70 10.06
N LEU A 165 -0.46 -13.49 9.76
CA LEU A 165 0.14 -12.24 10.23
C LEU A 165 0.02 -11.98 11.73
N THR A 166 -0.71 -12.83 12.45
CA THR A 166 -1.03 -12.67 13.89
C THR A 166 -0.53 -13.84 14.72
N SER A 167 0.02 -14.88 14.07
CA SER A 167 0.67 -16.02 14.72
C SER A 167 2.15 -15.68 14.93
N THR A 168 2.57 -15.59 16.20
CA THR A 168 3.98 -15.61 16.61
C THR A 168 4.49 -17.04 16.69
#